data_AF-A0A7Y6UJ25-F1
#
_entry.id   AF-A0A7Y6UJ25-F1
#
_cell.length_a   1.000
_cell.length_b   1.000
_cell.length_c   1.000
_cell.angle_alpha   90.00
_cell.angle_beta   90.00
_cell.angle_gamma   90.00
#
_symmetry.space_group_name_H-M   'P 1'
#
loop_
_entity.id
_entity.type
_entity.pdbx_description
1 polymer ?
#
loop_
_entity_poly.entity_id
_entity_poly.type
_entity_poly.pdbx_seq_one_letter_code
_entity_poly.pdbx_strand_id
1 'polypeptide(L)'
;MGFQLRCAIAPCHGDAADLATAMAELPLVLVKHLAAPYDAMIAGVLTTDLDEAREMFPGALPVDDNVAYDIVLEGVMNALPALSKKFPGKPFGYVHVDCFGGTCMYNGEVVQDGAVLWRGEHSQETHQHVLARLGLPFGWYFPPFVRGFFDDDAPPPAAEERRPIACTVAGSIGGLGLSAITVAIQMMPPPWRITLANPISLVFVYGEDDIALSINTTGDDSHSIGGRSHVDPDATASAIGELCFELDSLGVDLAVTVNDVATRAVLRSFP
;
A
#
# COMPACT_ATOMS: atom_id res chain seq x y z
N MET A 1 3.68 15.80 4.92
CA MET A 1 4.61 15.31 3.88
C MET A 1 4.25 13.87 3.59
N GLY A 2 3.85 13.55 2.36
CA GLY A 2 3.61 12.16 1.94
C GLY A 2 4.90 11.39 1.66
N PHE A 3 4.79 10.09 1.40
CA PHE A 3 5.85 9.25 0.87
C PHE A 3 5.25 8.36 -0.21
N GLN A 4 5.83 8.35 -1.41
CA GLN A 4 5.43 7.45 -2.48
C GLN A 4 6.65 6.65 -2.94
N LEU A 5 6.43 5.39 -3.30
CA LEU A 5 7.43 4.54 -3.94
C LEU A 5 6.73 3.61 -4.92
N ARG A 6 7.27 3.51 -6.13
CA ARG A 6 6.87 2.53 -7.14
C ARG A 6 8.02 1.57 -7.30
N CYS A 7 7.83 0.29 -7.01
CA CYS A 7 8.92 -0.66 -7.09
C CYS A 7 8.55 -1.99 -7.72
N ALA A 8 9.52 -2.55 -8.45
CA ALA A 8 9.55 -3.95 -8.81
C ALA A 8 10.29 -4.76 -7.73
N ILE A 9 9.81 -5.97 -7.47
CA ILE A 9 10.31 -6.90 -6.45
C ILE A 9 10.46 -8.27 -7.10
N ALA A 10 11.63 -8.91 -6.95
CA ALA A 10 11.84 -10.28 -7.43
C ALA A 10 12.63 -11.11 -6.39
N PRO A 11 12.22 -12.35 -6.09
CA PRO A 11 13.02 -13.22 -5.23
C PRO A 11 14.33 -13.62 -5.94
N CYS A 12 15.44 -13.61 -5.20
CA CYS A 12 16.77 -13.87 -5.76
C CYS A 12 17.02 -15.35 -6.02
N HIS A 13 16.73 -16.27 -5.10
CA HIS A 13 16.95 -17.73 -5.33
C HIS A 13 18.34 -18.07 -5.92
N GLY A 14 19.38 -17.30 -5.57
CA GLY A 14 20.75 -17.50 -6.05
C GLY A 14 21.16 -16.75 -7.34
N ASP A 15 20.27 -15.98 -7.99
CA ASP A 15 20.57 -15.21 -9.22
C ASP A 15 20.61 -13.69 -9.01
N ALA A 16 20.95 -13.23 -7.80
CA ALA A 16 20.91 -11.82 -7.42
C ALA A 16 21.68 -10.88 -8.37
N ALA A 17 22.84 -11.30 -8.91
CA ALA A 17 23.62 -10.47 -9.82
C ALA A 17 22.95 -10.28 -11.19
N ASP A 18 22.35 -11.34 -11.73
CA ASP A 18 21.63 -11.30 -13.01
C ASP A 18 20.36 -10.47 -12.88
N LEU A 19 19.62 -10.65 -11.76
CA LEU A 19 18.47 -9.81 -11.43
C LEU A 19 18.84 -8.35 -11.25
N ALA A 20 19.92 -8.04 -10.53
CA ALA A 20 20.36 -6.66 -10.33
C ALA A 20 20.61 -5.97 -11.68
N THR A 21 21.33 -6.66 -12.58
CA THR A 21 21.63 -6.15 -13.92
C THR A 21 20.35 -5.94 -14.72
N ALA A 22 19.45 -6.91 -14.75
CA ALA A 22 18.24 -6.84 -15.55
C ALA A 22 17.21 -5.83 -14.99
N MET A 23 17.10 -5.72 -13.66
CA MET A 23 16.22 -4.74 -13.01
C MET A 23 16.73 -3.32 -13.15
N ALA A 24 18.05 -3.10 -13.29
CA ALA A 24 18.63 -1.79 -13.57
C ALA A 24 18.27 -1.24 -14.97
N GLU A 25 17.73 -2.09 -15.86
CA GLU A 25 17.20 -1.65 -17.15
C GLU A 25 15.79 -1.03 -17.03
N LEU A 26 15.14 -1.14 -15.86
CA LEU A 26 13.84 -0.52 -15.64
C LEU A 26 13.97 1.01 -15.62
N PRO A 27 12.93 1.76 -16.05
CA PRO A 27 13.03 3.21 -16.11
C PRO A 27 13.16 3.85 -14.72
N LEU A 28 14.18 4.71 -14.56
CA LEU A 28 14.34 5.62 -13.41
C LEU A 28 14.38 4.92 -12.04
N VAL A 29 14.97 3.73 -12.00
CA VAL A 29 15.06 2.95 -10.77
C VAL A 29 16.41 3.07 -10.10
N LEU A 30 16.39 3.01 -8.78
CA LEU A 30 17.53 2.54 -7.99
C LEU A 30 17.33 1.07 -7.67
N VAL A 31 18.39 0.28 -7.72
CA VAL A 31 18.35 -1.17 -7.48
C VAL A 31 19.08 -1.50 -6.19
N LYS A 32 18.43 -2.23 -5.30
CA LYS A 32 18.99 -2.64 -4.01
C LYS A 32 18.62 -4.09 -3.68
N HIS A 33 19.62 -4.87 -3.26
CA HIS A 33 19.40 -6.22 -2.74
C HIS A 33 18.96 -6.14 -1.29
N LEU A 34 17.81 -6.74 -0.99
CA LEU A 34 17.33 -6.95 0.36
C LEU A 34 17.80 -8.33 0.84
N ALA A 35 18.65 -8.33 1.85
CA ALA A 35 19.19 -9.54 2.45
C ALA A 35 18.10 -10.41 3.13
N ALA A 36 18.52 -11.52 3.74
CA ALA A 36 17.64 -12.36 4.56
C ALA A 36 16.87 -11.52 5.60
N PRO A 37 15.60 -11.87 5.89
CA PRO A 37 14.90 -13.10 5.51
C PRO A 37 14.22 -13.06 4.13
N TYR A 38 14.26 -11.94 3.43
CA TYR A 38 13.55 -11.80 2.15
C TYR A 38 14.36 -12.36 0.98
N ASP A 39 15.67 -12.06 0.92
CA ASP A 39 16.52 -12.40 -0.22
C ASP A 39 15.88 -12.02 -1.58
N ALA A 40 15.65 -10.72 -1.74
CA ALA A 40 14.90 -10.18 -2.86
C ALA A 40 15.61 -8.98 -3.47
N MET A 41 15.50 -8.83 -4.80
CA MET A 41 15.95 -7.64 -5.50
C MET A 41 14.81 -6.64 -5.59
N ILE A 42 15.10 -5.38 -5.26
CA ILE A 42 14.15 -4.27 -5.28
C ILE A 42 14.65 -3.23 -6.28
N ALA A 43 13.78 -2.80 -7.19
CA ALA A 43 14.05 -1.68 -8.08
C ALA A 43 12.96 -0.62 -7.89
N GLY A 44 13.31 0.57 -7.40
CA GLY A 44 12.35 1.58 -6.95
C GLY A 44 12.55 2.95 -7.58
N VAL A 45 11.44 3.62 -7.91
CA VAL A 45 11.38 5.04 -8.30
C VAL A 45 11.01 5.87 -7.07
N LEU A 46 11.90 6.76 -6.66
CA LEU A 46 11.80 7.51 -5.39
C LEU A 46 10.95 8.78 -5.44
N THR A 47 10.64 9.29 -6.63
CA THR A 47 9.98 10.58 -6.79
C THR A 47 8.89 10.55 -7.86
N THR A 48 7.93 11.45 -7.72
CA THR A 48 6.94 11.80 -8.74
C THR A 48 7.18 13.17 -9.36
N ASP A 49 8.13 13.92 -8.79
CA ASP A 49 8.49 15.25 -9.25
C ASP A 49 9.45 15.13 -10.44
N LEU A 50 9.11 15.76 -11.56
CA LEU A 50 9.92 15.66 -12.77
C LEU A 50 11.26 16.36 -12.65
N ASP A 51 11.34 17.44 -11.89
CA ASP A 51 12.58 18.19 -11.70
C ASP A 51 13.54 17.37 -10.83
N GLU A 52 13.02 16.78 -9.74
CA GLU A 52 13.79 15.83 -8.92
C GLU A 52 14.19 14.59 -9.73
N ALA A 53 13.30 14.02 -10.55
CA ALA A 53 13.62 12.88 -11.39
C ALA A 53 14.70 13.20 -12.43
N ARG A 54 14.69 14.40 -13.01
CA ARG A 54 15.72 14.88 -13.95
C ARG A 54 17.06 15.12 -13.26
N GLU A 55 17.04 15.57 -12.01
CA GLU A 55 18.25 15.72 -11.20
C GLU A 55 18.85 14.35 -10.84
N MET A 56 18.03 13.41 -10.40
CA MET A 56 18.45 12.05 -10.03
C MET A 56 18.90 11.23 -11.24
N PHE A 57 18.25 11.41 -12.40
CA PHE A 57 18.54 10.65 -13.63
C PHE A 57 18.77 11.59 -14.83
N PRO A 58 19.91 12.29 -14.89
CA PRO A 58 20.18 13.28 -15.93
C PRO A 58 20.13 12.68 -17.34
N GLY A 59 19.25 13.22 -18.19
CA GLY A 59 19.07 12.81 -19.58
C GLY A 59 18.26 11.53 -19.80
N ALA A 60 17.71 10.91 -18.74
CA ALA A 60 16.88 9.71 -18.87
C ALA A 60 15.42 10.01 -19.26
N LEU A 61 14.95 11.24 -18.99
CA LEU A 61 13.58 11.68 -19.27
C LEU A 61 13.50 12.51 -20.55
N PRO A 62 12.40 12.39 -21.33
CA PRO A 62 12.14 13.26 -22.47
C PRO A 62 11.86 14.71 -22.03
N VAL A 63 11.96 15.62 -23.00
CA VAL A 63 11.63 17.04 -22.82
C VAL A 63 10.11 17.26 -22.70
N ASP A 64 9.31 16.39 -23.30
CA ASP A 64 7.85 16.42 -23.15
C ASP A 64 7.45 15.92 -21.76
N ASP A 65 6.92 16.82 -20.94
CA ASP A 65 6.54 16.53 -19.56
C ASP A 65 5.43 15.48 -19.46
N ASN A 66 4.50 15.40 -20.42
CA ASN A 66 3.44 14.38 -20.36
C ASN A 66 4.04 12.98 -20.50
N VAL A 67 4.93 12.80 -21.47
CA VAL A 67 5.64 11.53 -21.66
C VAL A 67 6.56 11.23 -20.47
N ALA A 68 7.19 12.27 -19.89
CA ALA A 68 8.03 12.11 -18.72
C ALA A 68 7.21 11.64 -17.50
N TYR A 69 6.01 12.20 -17.28
CA TYR A 69 5.10 11.76 -16.23
C TYR A 69 4.69 10.30 -16.41
N ASP A 70 4.33 9.88 -17.62
CA ASP A 70 3.96 8.49 -17.90
C ASP A 70 5.10 7.52 -17.54
N ILE A 71 6.36 7.89 -17.83
CA ILE A 71 7.53 7.07 -17.48
C ILE A 71 7.71 7.01 -15.95
N VAL A 72 7.60 8.14 -15.25
CA VAL A 72 7.75 8.19 -13.78
C VAL A 72 6.64 7.43 -13.07
N LEU A 73 5.41 7.55 -13.54
CA LEU A 73 4.23 7.00 -12.87
C LEU A 73 3.98 5.53 -13.19
N GLU A 74 4.28 5.10 -14.42
CA GLU A 74 3.91 3.77 -14.91
C GLU A 74 5.07 2.99 -15.53
N GLY A 75 6.23 3.60 -15.77
CA GLY A 75 7.34 3.00 -16.51
C GLY A 75 7.81 1.66 -15.95
N VAL A 76 7.91 1.54 -14.63
CA VAL A 76 8.26 0.26 -13.97
C VAL A 76 7.21 -0.81 -14.21
N MET A 77 5.93 -0.48 -13.98
CA MET A 77 4.81 -1.41 -14.17
C MET A 77 4.73 -1.88 -15.63
N ASN A 78 4.84 -0.95 -16.58
CA ASN A 78 4.73 -1.21 -18.02
C ASN A 78 5.93 -2.01 -18.56
N ALA A 79 7.12 -1.86 -17.97
CA ALA A 79 8.31 -2.61 -18.38
C ALA A 79 8.41 -4.01 -17.75
N LEU A 80 7.72 -4.26 -16.63
CA LEU A 80 7.82 -5.50 -15.87
C LEU A 80 7.48 -6.79 -16.67
N PRO A 81 6.46 -6.80 -17.54
CA PRO A 81 6.18 -7.96 -18.41
C PRO A 81 7.35 -8.32 -19.34
N ALA A 82 7.99 -7.32 -19.96
CA ALA A 82 9.13 -7.57 -20.84
C ALA A 82 10.33 -8.12 -20.06
N LEU A 83 10.59 -7.57 -18.86
CA LEU A 83 11.64 -8.06 -17.96
C LEU A 83 11.38 -9.51 -17.53
N SER A 84 10.15 -9.84 -17.11
CA SER A 84 9.81 -11.18 -16.61
C SER A 84 10.03 -12.29 -17.65
N LYS A 85 9.91 -12.00 -18.95
CA LYS A 85 10.22 -12.96 -20.03
C LYS A 85 11.68 -13.39 -20.07
N LYS A 86 12.60 -12.60 -19.50
CA LYS A 86 14.03 -12.94 -19.40
C LYS A 86 14.31 -13.98 -18.31
N PHE A 87 13.37 -14.20 -17.39
CA PHE A 87 13.51 -15.13 -16.27
C PHE A 87 12.31 -16.10 -16.23
N PRO A 88 12.28 -17.11 -17.12
CA PRO A 88 11.13 -17.99 -17.24
C PRO A 88 10.74 -18.67 -15.93
N GLY A 89 9.45 -18.63 -15.59
CA GLY A 89 8.89 -19.21 -14.36
C GLY A 89 9.13 -18.40 -13.08
N LYS A 90 9.89 -17.29 -13.13
CA LYS A 90 10.13 -16.43 -11.96
C LYS A 90 9.04 -15.35 -11.86
N PRO A 91 8.35 -15.23 -10.70
CA PRO A 91 7.38 -14.18 -10.51
C PRO A 91 8.07 -12.86 -10.14
N PHE A 92 7.52 -11.76 -10.66
CA PHE A 92 7.89 -10.38 -10.35
C PHE A 92 6.69 -9.66 -9.77
N GLY A 93 6.88 -8.92 -8.69
CA GLY A 93 5.86 -8.08 -8.10
C GLY A 93 6.06 -6.63 -8.47
N TYR A 94 5.00 -5.92 -8.79
CA TYR A 94 4.95 -4.47 -8.76
C TYR A 94 4.18 -4.03 -7.52
N VAL A 95 4.70 -3.03 -6.81
CA VAL A 95 3.96 -2.35 -5.73
C VAL A 95 4.12 -0.85 -5.89
N HIS A 96 3.00 -0.14 -5.88
CA HIS A 96 2.95 1.30 -5.65
C HIS A 96 2.47 1.52 -4.22
N VAL A 97 3.31 2.14 -3.39
CA VAL A 97 2.93 2.60 -2.05
C VAL A 97 2.70 4.10 -2.06
N ASP A 98 1.62 4.52 -1.43
CA ASP A 98 1.25 5.91 -1.18
C ASP A 98 0.93 6.09 0.31
N CYS A 99 1.86 6.71 1.04
CA CYS A 99 1.73 6.96 2.47
C CYS A 99 1.41 8.42 2.74
N PHE A 100 0.31 8.65 3.45
CA PHE A 100 -0.11 9.97 3.91
C PHE A 100 -0.66 9.88 5.34
N GLY A 101 -0.19 10.78 6.22
CA GLY A 101 -0.70 10.86 7.60
C GLY A 101 -0.50 9.61 8.46
N GLY A 102 0.55 8.81 8.22
CA GLY A 102 0.83 7.58 8.98
C GLY A 102 0.16 6.31 8.43
N THR A 103 -0.75 6.46 7.47
CA THR A 103 -1.39 5.35 6.74
C THR A 103 -0.75 5.19 5.38
N CYS A 104 -0.55 3.93 4.96
CA CYS A 104 -0.02 3.60 3.64
C CYS A 104 -1.04 2.76 2.88
N MET A 105 -1.27 3.15 1.64
CA MET A 105 -2.11 2.45 0.69
C MET A 105 -1.25 1.86 -0.41
N TYR A 106 -1.62 0.67 -0.88
CA TYR A 106 -0.84 -0.10 -1.82
C TYR A 106 -1.69 -0.52 -3.01
N ASN A 107 -1.15 -0.34 -4.22
CA ASN A 107 -1.60 -1.05 -5.41
C ASN A 107 -0.51 -2.07 -5.79
N GLY A 108 -0.87 -3.12 -6.52
CA GLY A 108 0.16 -4.06 -6.95
C GLY A 108 -0.26 -5.02 -8.05
N GLU A 109 0.74 -5.59 -8.70
CA GLU A 109 0.58 -6.62 -9.72
C GLU A 109 1.59 -7.74 -9.49
N VAL A 110 1.25 -8.95 -9.92
CA VAL A 110 2.22 -10.05 -10.03
C VAL A 110 2.27 -10.49 -11.48
N VAL A 111 3.49 -10.53 -12.01
CA VAL A 111 3.78 -10.81 -13.42
C VAL A 111 4.75 -11.99 -13.50
N GLN A 112 4.49 -12.89 -14.44
CA GLN A 112 5.37 -14.03 -14.73
C GLN A 112 5.33 -14.32 -16.22
N ASP A 113 6.48 -14.60 -16.86
CA ASP A 113 6.55 -14.97 -18.27
C ASP A 113 5.88 -13.95 -19.23
N GLY A 114 5.81 -12.69 -18.80
CA GLY A 114 5.15 -11.60 -19.52
C GLY A 114 3.64 -11.52 -19.37
N ALA A 115 3.03 -12.36 -18.53
CA ALA A 115 1.61 -12.33 -18.22
C ALA A 115 1.36 -11.78 -16.81
N VAL A 116 0.36 -10.90 -16.68
CA VAL A 116 -0.14 -10.45 -15.37
C VAL A 116 -1.00 -11.58 -14.79
N LEU A 117 -0.53 -12.18 -13.70
CA LEU A 117 -1.20 -13.28 -13.00
C LEU A 117 -2.20 -12.77 -11.95
N TRP A 118 -1.95 -11.59 -11.40
CA TRP A 118 -2.77 -11.02 -10.34
C TRP A 118 -2.65 -9.49 -10.30
N ARG A 119 -3.76 -8.83 -9.93
CA ARG A 119 -3.83 -7.41 -9.62
C ARG A 119 -4.49 -7.21 -8.26
N GLY A 120 -3.92 -6.32 -7.46
CA GLY A 120 -4.47 -5.86 -6.19
C GLY A 120 -4.89 -4.40 -6.30
N GLU A 121 -6.06 -4.12 -5.77
CA GLU A 121 -6.62 -2.77 -5.69
C GLU A 121 -5.97 -1.94 -4.59
N HIS A 122 -6.35 -0.66 -4.49
CA HIS A 122 -5.83 0.28 -3.50
C HIS A 122 -6.27 -0.11 -2.10
N SER A 123 -5.37 -0.76 -1.34
CA SER A 123 -5.65 -1.24 0.01
C SER A 123 -4.41 -1.23 0.90
N GLN A 124 -4.58 -1.31 2.22
CA GLN A 124 -3.45 -1.43 3.16
C GLN A 124 -2.78 -2.82 3.15
N GLU A 125 -3.35 -3.79 2.44
CA GLU A 125 -2.90 -5.19 2.48
C GLU A 125 -2.34 -5.70 1.14
N THR A 126 -2.53 -4.93 0.07
CA THR A 126 -2.15 -5.34 -1.29
C THR A 126 -0.69 -5.76 -1.39
N HIS A 127 0.22 -5.11 -0.67
CA HIS A 127 1.61 -5.54 -0.66
C HIS A 127 1.83 -6.92 -0.06
N GLN A 128 1.08 -7.30 0.98
CA GLN A 128 1.19 -8.63 1.59
C GLN A 128 0.77 -9.71 0.59
N HIS A 129 -0.27 -9.44 -0.20
CA HIS A 129 -0.71 -10.33 -1.25
C HIS A 129 0.30 -10.48 -2.39
N VAL A 130 1.04 -9.41 -2.73
CA VAL A 130 2.17 -9.47 -3.66
C VAL A 130 3.28 -10.34 -3.05
N LEU A 131 3.76 -10.01 -1.86
CA LEU A 131 4.86 -10.73 -1.20
C LEU A 131 4.57 -12.22 -1.05
N ALA A 132 3.35 -12.58 -0.63
CA ALA A 132 2.92 -13.97 -0.52
C ALA A 132 3.00 -14.72 -1.86
N ARG A 133 2.62 -14.08 -2.97
CA ARG A 133 2.69 -14.66 -4.32
C ARG A 133 4.11 -14.75 -4.86
N LEU A 134 5.02 -13.93 -4.36
CA LEU A 134 6.45 -14.02 -4.63
C LEU A 134 7.14 -15.10 -3.78
N GLY A 135 6.43 -15.73 -2.84
CA GLY A 135 7.02 -16.66 -1.88
C GLY A 135 7.91 -15.99 -0.85
N LEU A 136 7.78 -14.67 -0.66
CA LEU A 136 8.55 -13.89 0.30
C LEU A 136 7.86 -13.87 1.67
N PRO A 137 8.61 -13.73 2.78
CA PRO A 137 8.02 -13.41 4.07
C PRO A 137 7.15 -12.15 3.93
N PHE A 138 5.97 -12.16 4.54
CA PHE A 138 5.04 -11.04 4.45
C PHE A 138 4.49 -10.69 5.83
N GLY A 139 4.13 -9.42 5.97
CA GLY A 139 3.51 -8.84 7.14
C GLY A 139 3.22 -7.37 6.88
N TRP A 140 2.75 -6.69 7.91
CA TRP A 140 2.43 -5.26 7.83
C TRP A 140 3.65 -4.37 7.58
N TYR A 141 4.83 -4.87 7.88
CA TYR A 141 6.09 -4.21 7.60
C TYR A 141 6.82 -4.86 6.44
N PHE A 142 7.27 -4.03 5.50
CA PHE A 142 8.21 -4.41 4.45
C PHE A 142 9.28 -3.31 4.33
N PRO A 143 10.58 -3.61 4.51
CA PRO A 143 11.63 -2.59 4.64
C PRO A 143 11.70 -1.56 3.49
N PRO A 144 11.49 -1.95 2.21
CA PRO A 144 11.44 -0.99 1.11
C PRO A 144 10.38 0.10 1.25
N PHE A 145 9.30 -0.12 2.00
CA PHE A 145 8.22 0.86 2.19
C PHE A 145 8.49 1.78 3.38
N VAL A 146 9.74 2.23 3.50
CA VAL A 146 10.16 3.23 4.46
C VAL A 146 10.99 4.29 3.76
N ARG A 147 10.79 5.54 4.16
CA ARG A 147 11.60 6.66 3.67
C ARG A 147 13.09 6.39 3.92
N GLY A 148 13.92 6.67 2.92
CA GLY A 148 15.36 6.49 3.00
C GLY A 148 15.85 5.06 2.82
N PHE A 149 15.00 4.10 2.43
CA PHE A 149 15.46 2.71 2.19
C PHE A 149 16.61 2.62 1.15
N PHE A 150 16.55 3.45 0.12
CA PHE A 150 17.57 3.52 -0.94
C PHE A 150 18.73 4.46 -0.60
N ASP A 151 18.66 5.18 0.52
CA ASP A 151 19.74 6.05 0.97
C ASP A 151 20.72 5.21 1.80
N ASP A 152 21.93 4.99 1.30
CA ASP A 152 22.93 4.18 2.01
C ASP A 152 23.45 4.85 3.29
N ASP A 153 23.32 6.18 3.38
CA ASP A 153 23.67 6.97 4.55
C ASP A 153 22.49 7.19 5.52
N ALA A 154 21.27 6.76 5.16
CA ALA A 154 20.15 6.88 6.07
C ALA A 154 20.38 5.95 7.27
N PRO A 155 20.22 6.45 8.51
CA PRO A 155 20.16 5.54 9.64
C PRO A 155 19.07 4.51 9.34
N PRO A 156 19.30 3.21 9.62
CA PRO A 156 18.25 2.22 9.47
C PRO A 156 17.02 2.79 10.16
N PRO A 157 15.85 2.78 9.49
CA PRO A 157 14.69 3.48 10.01
C PRO A 157 14.58 3.06 11.45
N ALA A 158 14.64 4.06 12.35
CA ALA A 158 14.64 3.76 13.76
C ALA A 158 13.51 2.76 13.95
N ALA A 159 13.80 1.64 14.57
CA ALA A 159 12.76 0.83 15.16
C ALA A 159 12.14 1.61 16.33
N GLU A 160 11.87 2.92 16.14
CA GLU A 160 10.84 3.65 16.86
C GLU A 160 9.71 2.66 16.98
N GLU A 161 9.40 2.33 18.23
CA GLU A 161 8.58 1.21 18.64
C GLU A 161 7.22 1.31 17.95
N ARG A 162 7.15 0.83 16.71
CA ARG A 162 5.93 0.81 15.94
C ARG A 162 5.00 -0.04 16.75
N ARG A 163 3.92 0.57 17.23
CA ARG A 163 2.95 -0.11 18.05
C ARG A 163 2.55 -1.40 17.34
N PRO A 164 2.57 -2.56 18.01
CA PRO A 164 2.15 -3.79 17.38
C PRO A 164 0.72 -3.64 16.87
N ILE A 165 0.43 -4.26 15.74
CA ILE A 165 -0.95 -4.36 15.24
C ILE A 165 -1.59 -5.53 15.98
N ALA A 166 -2.61 -5.23 16.77
CA ALA A 166 -3.31 -6.21 17.58
C ALA A 166 -4.40 -6.92 16.77
N CYS A 167 -5.09 -6.20 15.88
CA CYS A 167 -6.09 -6.79 14.98
C CYS A 167 -6.25 -5.96 13.70
N THR A 168 -7.00 -6.52 12.77
CA THR A 168 -7.31 -5.93 11.47
C THR A 168 -8.80 -5.70 11.36
N VAL A 169 -9.20 -4.71 10.56
CA VAL A 169 -10.61 -4.37 10.33
C VAL A 169 -10.88 -4.50 8.84
N ALA A 170 -11.97 -5.15 8.46
CA ALA A 170 -12.36 -5.33 7.06
C ALA A 170 -13.87 -5.29 6.91
N GLY A 171 -14.38 -4.79 5.80
CA GLY A 171 -15.82 -4.67 5.60
C GLY A 171 -16.22 -3.94 4.31
N SER A 172 -17.46 -3.48 4.28
CA SER A 172 -18.01 -2.67 3.20
C SER A 172 -18.91 -1.56 3.73
N ILE A 173 -19.01 -0.48 2.96
CA ILE A 173 -19.94 0.62 3.19
C ILE A 173 -20.86 0.75 1.99
N GLY A 174 -22.15 0.92 2.27
CA GLY A 174 -23.19 1.18 1.29
C GLY A 174 -24.06 2.39 1.68
N GLY A 175 -25.05 2.66 0.82
CA GLY A 175 -26.11 3.65 1.10
C GLY A 175 -25.80 5.08 0.65
N LEU A 176 -24.54 5.50 0.59
CA LEU A 176 -24.14 6.87 0.20
C LEU A 176 -22.80 6.88 -0.56
N GLY A 177 -22.63 7.81 -1.49
CA GLY A 177 -21.33 8.05 -2.14
C GLY A 177 -20.31 8.73 -1.21
N LEU A 178 -19.02 8.62 -1.53
CA LEU A 178 -17.90 9.14 -0.70
C LEU A 178 -18.08 10.57 -0.20
N SER A 179 -18.62 11.48 -1.02
CA SER A 179 -18.83 12.88 -0.61
C SER A 179 -19.83 12.99 0.53
N ALA A 180 -20.91 12.22 0.50
CA ALA A 180 -21.91 12.20 1.55
C ALA A 180 -21.38 11.51 2.81
N ILE A 181 -20.64 10.40 2.65
CA ILE A 181 -19.89 9.75 3.73
C ILE A 181 -18.96 10.77 4.42
N THR A 182 -18.16 11.51 3.63
CA THR A 182 -17.22 12.52 4.14
C THR A 182 -17.92 13.57 4.99
N VAL A 183 -19.05 14.11 4.52
CA VAL A 183 -19.85 15.10 5.26
C VAL A 183 -20.43 14.51 6.54
N ALA A 184 -21.04 13.33 6.47
CA ALA A 184 -21.61 12.63 7.62
C ALA A 184 -20.57 12.47 8.74
N ILE A 185 -19.35 12.07 8.38
CA ILE A 185 -18.28 11.83 9.35
C ILE A 185 -17.67 13.12 9.90
N GLN A 186 -17.57 14.17 9.09
CA GLN A 186 -17.14 15.48 9.59
C GLN A 186 -18.08 16.05 10.67
N MET A 187 -19.31 15.53 10.76
CA MET A 187 -20.26 15.89 11.80
C MET A 187 -20.15 15.03 13.06
N MET A 188 -19.36 13.95 13.03
CA MET A 188 -19.17 13.07 14.19
C MET A 188 -18.34 13.76 15.28
N PRO A 189 -18.67 13.51 16.57
CA PRO A 189 -17.85 13.99 17.66
C PRO A 189 -16.48 13.28 17.70
N PRO A 190 -15.47 13.90 18.34
CA PRO A 190 -14.23 13.21 18.69
C PRO A 190 -14.52 11.88 19.41
N PRO A 191 -13.65 10.87 19.29
CA PRO A 191 -12.24 10.98 18.87
C PRO A 191 -11.98 10.61 17.40
N TRP A 192 -13.00 10.31 16.60
CA TRP A 192 -12.83 10.01 15.19
C TRP A 192 -12.41 11.24 14.41
N ARG A 193 -11.43 11.06 13.53
CA ARG A 193 -10.93 12.08 12.60
C ARG A 193 -10.89 11.49 11.20
N ILE A 194 -11.26 12.31 10.22
CA ILE A 194 -11.24 11.92 8.81
C ILE A 194 -10.27 12.79 8.01
N THR A 195 -9.60 12.15 7.06
CA THR A 195 -8.78 12.84 6.07
C THR A 195 -9.08 12.26 4.69
N LEU A 196 -9.38 13.14 3.73
CA LEU A 196 -9.46 12.77 2.32
C LEU A 196 -8.03 12.52 1.83
N ALA A 197 -7.69 11.24 1.57
CA ALA A 197 -6.38 10.89 1.06
C ALA A 197 -6.28 11.22 -0.44
N ASN A 198 -7.32 10.86 -1.20
CA ASN A 198 -7.46 11.18 -2.62
C ASN A 198 -8.95 11.13 -3.02
N PRO A 199 -9.34 11.45 -4.26
CA PRO A 199 -10.75 11.49 -4.67
C PRO A 199 -11.54 10.18 -4.52
N ILE A 200 -10.85 9.04 -4.34
CA ILE A 200 -11.46 7.71 -4.23
C ILE A 200 -11.15 7.01 -2.90
N SER A 201 -10.48 7.68 -1.96
CA SER A 201 -10.04 7.07 -0.70
C SER A 201 -10.15 8.03 0.49
N LEU A 202 -10.75 7.55 1.57
CA LEU A 202 -10.88 8.24 2.86
C LEU A 202 -10.10 7.48 3.93
N VAL A 203 -9.44 8.21 4.82
CA VAL A 203 -8.75 7.63 5.99
C VAL A 203 -9.42 8.09 7.27
N PHE A 204 -9.69 7.13 8.16
CA PHE A 204 -10.28 7.28 9.48
C PHE A 204 -9.21 7.01 10.50
N VAL A 205 -9.12 7.89 11.48
CA VAL A 205 -8.21 7.72 12.60
C VAL A 205 -8.99 7.89 13.89
N TYR A 206 -8.95 6.87 14.75
CA TYR A 206 -9.44 6.93 16.12
C TYR A 206 -8.28 7.24 17.07
N GLY A 207 -8.48 8.16 18.01
CA GLY A 207 -7.46 8.48 19.01
C GLY A 207 -6.16 8.97 18.37
N GLU A 208 -5.00 8.60 18.93
CA GLU A 208 -3.67 8.92 18.39
C GLU A 208 -3.16 7.81 17.46
N ASP A 209 -3.93 7.50 16.41
CA ASP A 209 -3.65 6.36 15.51
C ASP A 209 -3.82 4.99 16.19
N ASP A 210 -4.75 4.91 17.15
CA ASP A 210 -5.12 3.63 17.80
C ASP A 210 -5.83 2.69 16.82
N ILE A 211 -6.61 3.27 15.90
CA ILE A 211 -7.30 2.57 14.82
C ILE A 211 -7.17 3.43 13.56
N ALA A 212 -6.71 2.82 12.48
CA ALA A 212 -6.61 3.43 11.16
C ALA A 212 -7.42 2.63 10.15
N LEU A 213 -8.47 3.21 9.60
CA LEU A 213 -9.30 2.60 8.56
C LEU A 213 -9.13 3.38 7.25
N SER A 214 -9.12 2.67 6.14
CA SER A 214 -9.22 3.23 4.80
C SER A 214 -10.51 2.75 4.16
N ILE A 215 -11.29 3.68 3.63
CA ILE A 215 -12.41 3.40 2.73
C ILE A 215 -11.95 3.64 1.31
N ASN A 216 -12.19 2.68 0.42
CA ASN A 216 -11.83 2.78 -0.99
C ASN A 216 -13.04 2.48 -1.87
N THR A 217 -13.27 3.30 -2.88
CA THR A 217 -14.31 3.03 -3.88
C THR A 217 -13.93 1.83 -4.74
N THR A 218 -14.82 0.84 -4.80
CA THR A 218 -14.64 -0.41 -5.56
C THR A 218 -15.48 -0.45 -6.84
N GLY A 219 -16.23 0.61 -7.15
CA GLY A 219 -17.18 0.73 -8.27
C GLY A 219 -18.63 0.81 -7.81
N ASP A 220 -19.58 1.16 -8.69
CA ASP A 220 -21.04 1.17 -8.47
C ASP A 220 -21.51 1.64 -7.06
N ASP A 221 -20.96 2.75 -6.55
CA ASP A 221 -21.24 3.30 -5.21
C ASP A 221 -21.01 2.31 -4.04
N SER A 222 -20.25 1.25 -4.29
CA SER A 222 -19.74 0.32 -3.28
C SER A 222 -18.37 0.78 -2.81
N HIS A 223 -18.17 0.69 -1.49
CA HIS A 223 -16.91 1.03 -0.87
C HIS A 223 -16.42 -0.11 -0.01
N SER A 224 -15.16 -0.50 -0.18
CA SER A 224 -14.49 -1.43 0.75
C SER A 224 -13.93 -0.63 1.92
N ILE A 225 -13.97 -1.22 3.12
CA ILE A 225 -13.24 -0.71 4.28
C ILE A 225 -12.20 -1.74 4.71
N GLY A 226 -11.00 -1.26 4.98
CA GLY A 226 -9.88 -2.06 5.44
C GLY A 226 -9.00 -1.26 6.38
N GLY A 227 -8.39 -1.89 7.37
CA GLY A 227 -7.61 -1.14 8.34
C GLY A 227 -6.91 -2.00 9.39
N ARG A 228 -6.25 -1.31 10.31
CA ARG A 228 -5.49 -1.91 11.40
C ARG A 228 -5.84 -1.24 12.72
N SER A 229 -5.62 -1.97 13.81
CA SER A 229 -5.70 -1.42 15.15
C SER A 229 -4.47 -1.78 15.98
N HIS A 230 -4.02 -0.82 16.76
CA HIS A 230 -2.92 -0.90 17.71
C HIS A 230 -3.40 -1.03 19.17
N VAL A 231 -4.72 -1.22 19.37
CA VAL A 231 -5.34 -1.50 20.67
C VAL A 231 -5.97 -2.90 20.63
N ASP A 232 -6.27 -3.47 21.79
CA ASP A 232 -6.78 -4.84 21.84
C ASP A 232 -8.13 -5.00 21.12
N PRO A 233 -8.48 -6.22 20.66
CA PRO A 233 -9.67 -6.43 19.83
C PRO A 233 -11.00 -6.02 20.46
N ASP A 234 -11.14 -6.05 21.79
CA ASP A 234 -12.38 -5.64 22.44
C ASP A 234 -12.50 -4.11 22.46
N ALA A 235 -11.40 -3.39 22.71
CA ALA A 235 -11.36 -1.93 22.55
C ALA A 235 -11.62 -1.51 21.10
N THR A 236 -11.02 -2.21 20.12
CA THR A 236 -11.30 -1.98 18.70
C THR A 236 -12.77 -2.21 18.39
N ALA A 237 -13.35 -3.31 18.86
CA ALA A 237 -14.75 -3.64 18.64
C ALA A 237 -15.70 -2.59 19.24
N SER A 238 -15.39 -2.06 20.41
CA SER A 238 -16.18 -0.97 21.02
C SER A 238 -16.18 0.27 20.13
N ALA A 239 -15.00 0.74 19.70
CA ALA A 239 -14.87 1.93 18.86
C ALA A 239 -15.52 1.74 17.47
N ILE A 240 -15.39 0.56 16.87
CA ILE A 240 -16.07 0.22 15.60
C ILE A 240 -17.59 0.17 15.78
N GLY A 241 -18.09 -0.38 16.90
CA GLY A 241 -19.51 -0.39 17.20
C GLY A 241 -20.10 1.02 17.35
N GLU A 242 -19.37 1.93 18.00
CA GLU A 242 -19.71 3.36 18.07
C GLU A 242 -19.74 4.00 16.67
N LEU A 243 -18.73 3.73 15.84
CA LEU A 243 -18.67 4.22 14.46
C LEU A 243 -19.88 3.72 13.63
N CYS A 244 -20.20 2.43 13.70
CA CYS A 244 -21.37 1.85 13.03
C CYS A 244 -22.66 2.52 13.48
N PHE A 245 -22.85 2.73 14.78
CA PHE A 245 -24.06 3.36 15.32
C PHE A 245 -24.22 4.81 14.86
N GLU A 246 -23.15 5.60 14.90
CA GLU A 246 -23.17 7.00 14.46
C GLU A 246 -23.44 7.09 12.94
N LEU A 247 -22.81 6.24 12.14
CA LEU A 247 -23.02 6.21 10.68
C LEU A 247 -24.42 5.75 10.29
N ASP A 248 -24.97 4.73 10.95
CA ASP A 248 -26.35 4.27 10.75
C ASP A 248 -27.35 5.41 11.01
N SER A 249 -27.13 6.20 12.07
CA SER A 249 -27.96 7.38 12.38
C SER A 249 -27.96 8.46 11.28
N LEU A 250 -26.94 8.44 10.41
CA LEU A 250 -26.75 9.33 9.28
C LEU A 250 -27.16 8.69 7.94
N GLY A 251 -27.69 7.46 7.97
CA GLY A 251 -28.14 6.70 6.79
C GLY A 251 -26.99 6.06 6.00
N VAL A 252 -25.87 5.77 6.65
CA VAL A 252 -24.72 5.07 6.05
C VAL A 252 -24.66 3.65 6.61
N ASP A 253 -24.84 2.65 5.74
CA ASP A 253 -24.78 1.24 6.11
C ASP A 253 -23.31 0.78 6.17
N LEU A 254 -22.84 0.37 7.35
CA LEU A 254 -21.46 -0.07 7.59
C LEU A 254 -21.42 -1.52 8.09
N ALA A 255 -21.06 -2.45 7.20
CA ALA A 255 -20.86 -3.86 7.55
C ALA A 255 -19.37 -4.13 7.76
N VAL A 256 -18.96 -4.46 8.99
CA VAL A 256 -17.54 -4.57 9.38
C VAL A 256 -17.25 -5.81 10.21
N THR A 257 -16.04 -6.32 10.04
CA THR A 257 -15.45 -7.39 10.84
C THR A 257 -14.16 -6.91 11.49
N VAL A 258 -13.96 -7.30 12.74
CA VAL A 258 -12.67 -7.22 13.44
C VAL A 258 -12.06 -8.61 13.40
N ASN A 259 -10.84 -8.73 12.90
CA ASN A 259 -10.19 -9.99 12.59
C ASN A 259 -8.83 -10.10 13.29
N ASP A 260 -8.48 -11.31 13.71
CA ASP A 260 -7.17 -11.62 14.26
C ASP A 260 -6.07 -11.39 13.21
N VAL A 261 -4.97 -10.76 13.62
CA VAL A 261 -3.90 -10.36 12.70
C VAL A 261 -3.16 -11.55 12.10
N ALA A 262 -2.99 -12.64 12.87
CA ALA A 262 -2.17 -13.78 12.49
C ALA A 262 -2.96 -14.82 11.68
N THR A 263 -4.19 -15.09 12.10
CA THR A 263 -5.04 -16.16 11.56
C THR A 263 -6.10 -15.63 10.60
N ARG A 264 -6.35 -14.31 10.59
CA ARG A 264 -7.47 -13.67 9.88
C ARG A 264 -8.85 -14.19 10.30
N ALA A 265 -8.94 -14.86 11.44
CA ALA A 265 -10.22 -15.32 11.98
C ALA A 265 -11.07 -14.13 12.45
N VAL A 266 -12.37 -14.18 12.17
CA VAL A 266 -13.32 -13.17 12.61
C VAL A 266 -13.47 -13.23 14.13
N LEU A 267 -13.16 -12.13 14.80
CA LEU A 267 -13.30 -11.95 16.24
C LEU A 267 -14.67 -11.34 16.58
N ARG A 268 -15.11 -10.36 15.79
CA ARG A 268 -16.41 -9.67 15.91
C ARG A 268 -16.94 -9.28 14.54
N SER A 269 -18.27 -9.20 14.43
CA SER A 269 -18.97 -8.73 13.23
C SER A 269 -20.03 -7.70 13.61
N PHE A 270 -20.14 -6.68 12.77
CA PHE A 270 -21.11 -5.60 12.84
C PHE A 270 -21.86 -5.61 11.51
N PRO A 271 -23.18 -5.81 11.53
CA PRO A 271 -24.01 -5.76 10.33
C PRO A 271 -24.12 -4.34 9.78
#